data_AF-A0A9E3MJJ9-F1
#
_entry.id   AF-A0A9E3MJJ9-F1
#
_cell.length_a   1.000
_cell.length_b   1.000
_cell.length_c   1.000
_cell.angle_alpha   90.00
_cell.angle_beta   90.00
_cell.angle_gamma   90.00
#
_symmetry.space_group_name_H-M   'P 1'
#
loop_
_entity.id
_entity.type
_entity.pdbx_description
1 polymer ?
#
loop_
_entity_poly.entity_id
_entity_poly.type
_entity_poly.pdbx_seq_one_letter_code
_entity_poly.pdbx_strand_id
1 'polypeptide(L)'
;MITTLSSLRYTAKDWNEVRAAFCSSILVDTQLSSLAQNLEGGDWPLKAPEETPAGYIDLSFEEMREQLALRGQHPRMADHLIDILKETLAFDDPFGEMVTQSETAAARDNPLFKNLARLGLPEDFPITLTALTPETLAFCQLEAVATLREFACLSQRMAQNVIVGGDFRGLLNALSNIDEAVLARYLPFRRGSTGVHYVEGLAQAVLAQPIAVQAALARRARHPLSPVAADLASTVSGVQLKRALDSLAQRGSDLRVFCTEECQALVQSLLAGTEPLQLTHTLNDPAIRAVVADLLRSLVPPSAVTPATSGLVSRILHWFKK
;
A
#
# COMPACT_ATOMS: atom_id res chain seq x y z
N MET A 1 1.77 -8.36 -52.40
CA MET A 1 2.37 -7.03 -52.15
C MET A 1 2.13 -6.72 -50.69
N ILE A 2 3.20 -6.71 -49.90
CA ILE A 2 3.16 -6.45 -48.45
C ILE A 2 3.17 -4.93 -48.28
N THR A 3 2.02 -4.35 -47.96
CA THR A 3 1.92 -2.93 -47.61
C THR A 3 2.55 -2.77 -46.23
N THR A 4 3.66 -2.04 -46.18
CA THR A 4 4.37 -1.65 -44.96
C THR A 4 3.41 -0.96 -43.98
N LEU A 5 3.08 -1.64 -42.88
CA LEU A 5 2.43 -1.05 -41.71
C LEU A 5 3.38 0.01 -41.14
N SER A 6 3.17 1.26 -41.53
CA SER A 6 3.78 2.42 -40.89
C SER A 6 3.38 2.42 -39.42
N SER A 7 4.37 2.25 -38.53
CA SER A 7 4.15 2.25 -37.08
C SER A 7 3.53 3.57 -36.64
N LEU A 8 2.43 3.49 -35.90
CA LEU A 8 1.85 4.63 -35.17
C LEU A 8 2.86 5.17 -34.17
N ARG A 9 2.87 6.49 -33.99
CA ARG A 9 3.78 7.16 -33.04
C ARG A 9 3.29 7.01 -31.60
N TYR A 10 1.98 7.07 -31.38
CA TYR A 10 1.39 7.06 -30.04
C TYR A 10 0.61 5.78 -29.74
N THR A 11 0.46 5.52 -28.44
CA THR A 11 -0.23 4.34 -27.89
C THR A 11 -1.54 4.70 -27.21
N ALA A 12 -2.33 3.69 -26.86
CA ALA A 12 -3.55 3.88 -26.06
C ALA A 12 -3.28 4.55 -24.70
N LYS A 13 -2.08 4.34 -24.12
CA LYS A 13 -1.68 5.00 -22.87
C LYS A 13 -1.51 6.51 -23.10
N ASP A 14 -0.77 6.91 -24.14
CA ASP A 14 -0.57 8.32 -24.49
C ASP A 14 -1.90 9.04 -24.73
N TRP A 15 -2.84 8.37 -25.39
CA TRP A 15 -4.17 8.93 -25.64
C TRP A 15 -4.97 9.13 -24.36
N ASN A 16 -4.93 8.15 -23.44
CA ASN A 16 -5.64 8.24 -22.15
C ASN A 16 -5.13 9.40 -21.29
N GLU A 17 -3.83 9.68 -21.32
CA GLU A 17 -3.23 10.82 -20.61
C GLU A 17 -3.72 12.15 -21.20
N VAL A 18 -3.70 12.28 -22.53
CA VAL A 18 -4.11 13.51 -23.24
C VAL A 18 -5.59 13.79 -23.08
N ARG A 19 -6.47 12.79 -23.26
CA ARG A 19 -7.92 12.97 -23.12
C ARG A 19 -8.30 13.35 -21.69
N ALA A 20 -7.66 12.77 -20.67
CA ALA A 20 -7.94 13.09 -19.28
C ALA A 20 -7.58 14.54 -18.95
N ALA A 21 -6.44 15.04 -19.46
CA ALA A 21 -6.04 16.44 -19.30
C ALA A 21 -6.98 17.41 -20.03
N PHE A 22 -7.45 17.05 -21.23
CA PHE A 22 -8.36 17.89 -22.00
C PHE A 22 -9.79 17.94 -21.46
N CYS A 23 -10.27 16.92 -20.73
CA CYS A 23 -11.62 16.93 -20.13
C CYS A 23 -11.87 18.15 -19.23
N SER A 24 -10.82 18.73 -18.63
CA SER A 24 -10.89 19.92 -17.79
C SER A 24 -10.37 21.20 -18.46
N SER A 25 -9.95 21.13 -19.73
CA SER A 25 -9.38 22.28 -20.43
C SER A 25 -10.48 23.24 -20.90
N ILE A 26 -10.24 24.54 -20.76
CA ILE A 26 -11.12 25.59 -21.33
C ILE A 26 -11.14 25.54 -22.86
N LEU A 27 -10.18 24.87 -23.49
CA LEU A 27 -10.03 24.77 -24.94
C LEU A 27 -10.72 23.54 -25.55
N VAL A 28 -11.44 22.74 -24.75
CA VAL A 28 -12.09 21.50 -25.18
C VAL A 28 -13.13 21.68 -26.30
N ASP A 29 -13.77 22.84 -26.34
CA ASP A 29 -14.76 23.22 -27.36
C ASP A 29 -14.16 24.11 -28.48
N THR A 30 -12.85 24.36 -28.44
CA THR A 30 -12.18 25.13 -29.49
C THR A 30 -11.98 24.27 -30.74
N GLN A 31 -12.20 24.84 -31.92
CA GLN A 31 -12.02 24.12 -33.19
C GLN A 31 -10.59 23.60 -33.34
N LEU A 32 -10.45 22.33 -33.71
CA LEU A 32 -9.16 21.69 -33.97
C LEU A 32 -8.37 22.39 -35.07
N SER A 33 -9.05 22.94 -36.07
CA SER A 33 -8.41 23.77 -37.10
C SER A 33 -7.78 25.06 -36.53
N SER A 34 -8.36 25.64 -35.48
CA SER A 34 -7.81 26.83 -34.82
C SER A 34 -6.65 26.46 -33.88
N LEU A 35 -6.75 25.31 -33.21
CA LEU A 35 -5.66 24.79 -32.38
C LEU A 35 -4.44 24.40 -33.21
N ALA A 36 -4.66 23.84 -34.41
CA ALA A 36 -3.58 23.40 -35.31
C ALA A 36 -2.83 24.54 -36.02
N GLN A 37 -3.40 25.74 -36.11
CA GLN A 37 -2.86 26.87 -36.90
C GLN A 37 -1.45 27.31 -36.50
N ASN A 38 -1.05 27.09 -35.25
CA ASN A 38 0.25 27.49 -34.72
C ASN A 38 1.25 26.33 -34.62
N LEU A 39 0.89 25.14 -35.10
CA LEU A 39 1.70 23.93 -34.96
C LEU A 39 2.42 23.62 -36.27
N GLU A 40 3.61 23.04 -36.18
CA GLU A 40 4.42 22.70 -37.36
C GLU A 40 3.83 21.53 -38.20
N GLY A 41 2.75 20.89 -37.70
CA GLY A 41 2.15 19.66 -38.24
C GLY A 41 1.13 19.81 -39.38
N GLY A 42 0.79 21.04 -39.79
CA GLY A 42 -0.22 21.32 -40.83
C GLY A 42 -1.65 21.41 -40.30
N ASP A 43 -2.57 21.90 -41.14
CA ASP A 43 -3.97 22.15 -40.76
C ASP A 43 -4.76 20.85 -40.51
N TRP A 44 -5.70 20.92 -39.55
CA TRP A 44 -6.70 19.87 -39.37
C TRP A 44 -7.56 19.73 -40.66
N PRO A 45 -7.65 18.53 -41.26
CA PRO A 45 -8.21 18.37 -42.60
C PRO A 45 -9.75 18.42 -42.64
N LEU A 46 -10.41 18.20 -41.49
CA LEU A 46 -11.86 18.22 -41.38
C LEU A 46 -12.32 19.64 -41.06
N LYS A 47 -13.16 20.22 -41.92
CA LYS A 47 -13.61 21.62 -41.84
C LYS A 47 -15.00 21.78 -41.24
N ALA A 48 -15.53 20.75 -40.57
CA ALA A 48 -16.83 20.84 -39.94
C ALA A 48 -16.71 21.67 -38.64
N PRO A 49 -17.73 22.48 -38.30
CA PRO A 49 -17.71 23.30 -37.08
C PRO A 49 -17.72 22.47 -35.79
N GLU A 50 -18.11 21.20 -35.89
CA GLU A 50 -18.15 20.22 -34.79
C GLU A 50 -16.79 19.54 -34.55
N GLU A 51 -15.75 19.89 -35.32
CA GLU A 51 -14.41 19.34 -35.16
C GLU A 51 -13.68 20.00 -33.99
N THR A 52 -14.05 19.59 -32.78
CA THR A 52 -13.45 20.03 -31.51
C THR A 52 -12.86 18.83 -30.76
N PRO A 53 -11.94 19.05 -29.80
CA PRO A 53 -11.48 17.99 -28.91
C PRO A 53 -12.62 17.20 -28.25
N ALA A 54 -13.71 17.88 -27.85
CA ALA A 54 -14.90 17.26 -27.26
C ALA A 54 -15.46 16.08 -28.08
N GLY A 55 -15.41 16.16 -29.42
CA GLY A 55 -15.90 15.09 -30.31
C GLY A 55 -15.07 13.80 -30.28
N TYR A 56 -13.88 13.83 -29.68
CA TYR A 56 -12.92 12.72 -29.67
C TYR A 56 -12.55 12.25 -28.27
N ILE A 57 -12.44 13.14 -27.28
CA ILE A 57 -11.91 12.81 -25.94
C ILE A 57 -12.77 11.83 -25.14
N ASP A 58 -14.00 11.54 -25.55
CA ASP A 58 -14.83 10.49 -24.92
C ASP A 58 -14.56 9.09 -25.48
N LEU A 59 -13.86 9.00 -26.60
CA LEU A 59 -13.56 7.74 -27.28
C LEU A 59 -12.27 7.10 -26.77
N SER A 60 -12.26 5.78 -26.68
CA SER A 60 -11.01 5.02 -26.52
C SER A 60 -10.09 5.19 -27.73
N PHE A 61 -8.82 4.81 -27.59
CA PHE A 61 -7.83 4.97 -28.66
C PHE A 61 -8.21 4.22 -29.94
N GLU A 62 -8.77 3.02 -29.81
CA GLU A 62 -9.25 2.25 -30.96
C GLU A 62 -10.51 2.90 -31.57
N GLU A 63 -11.48 3.31 -30.74
CA GLU A 63 -12.72 3.95 -31.23
C GLU A 63 -12.46 5.27 -31.97
N MET A 64 -11.54 6.11 -31.46
CA MET A 64 -11.13 7.34 -32.13
C MET A 64 -10.49 7.06 -33.50
N ARG A 65 -9.64 6.04 -33.57
CA ARG A 65 -9.00 5.63 -34.83
C ARG A 65 -10.01 5.08 -35.83
N GLU A 66 -10.93 4.25 -35.38
CA GLU A 66 -12.02 3.71 -36.20
C GLU A 66 -12.90 4.84 -36.72
N GLN A 67 -13.26 5.82 -35.88
CA GLN A 67 -14.07 6.96 -36.29
C GLN A 67 -13.36 7.81 -37.36
N LEU A 68 -12.07 8.08 -37.20
CA LEU A 68 -11.28 8.79 -38.22
C LEU A 68 -11.18 8.00 -39.53
N ALA A 69 -11.00 6.68 -39.45
CA ALA A 69 -10.95 5.80 -40.61
C ALA A 69 -12.30 5.77 -41.35
N LEU A 70 -13.42 5.71 -40.64
CA LEU A 70 -14.77 5.79 -41.21
C LEU A 70 -15.02 7.11 -41.95
N ARG A 71 -14.35 8.18 -41.53
CA ARG A 71 -14.38 9.50 -42.17
C ARG A 71 -13.32 9.66 -43.26
N GLY A 72 -12.75 8.56 -43.72
CA GLY A 72 -11.79 8.50 -44.84
C GLY A 72 -10.40 9.03 -44.52
N GLN A 73 -10.06 9.22 -43.25
CA GLN A 73 -8.76 9.76 -42.84
C GLN A 73 -7.67 8.68 -42.81
N HIS A 74 -6.43 9.10 -43.08
CA HIS A 74 -5.27 8.22 -42.99
C HIS A 74 -5.01 7.81 -41.53
N PRO A 75 -4.51 6.59 -41.22
CA PRO A 75 -4.26 6.13 -39.85
C PRO A 75 -3.37 7.05 -38.99
N ARG A 76 -2.48 7.82 -39.62
CA ARG A 76 -1.62 8.83 -38.95
C ARG A 76 -2.38 10.07 -38.47
N MET A 77 -3.65 10.23 -38.84
CA MET A 77 -4.47 11.35 -38.37
C MET A 77 -4.69 11.28 -36.84
N ALA A 78 -4.70 10.07 -36.28
CA ALA A 78 -4.73 9.88 -34.84
C ALA A 78 -3.48 10.45 -34.16
N ASP A 79 -2.29 10.26 -34.77
CA ASP A 79 -1.07 10.83 -34.24
C ASP A 79 -1.10 12.37 -34.31
N HIS A 80 -1.60 12.93 -35.41
CA HIS A 80 -1.72 14.37 -35.59
C HIS A 80 -2.71 15.01 -34.59
N LEU A 81 -3.85 14.36 -34.33
CA LEU A 81 -4.79 14.79 -33.28
C LEU A 81 -4.10 14.84 -31.92
N ILE A 82 -3.34 13.80 -31.58
CA ILE A 82 -2.60 13.74 -30.31
C ILE A 82 -1.53 14.83 -30.24
N ASP A 83 -0.80 15.09 -31.33
CA ASP A 83 0.17 16.17 -31.42
C ASP A 83 -0.50 17.53 -31.17
N ILE A 84 -1.64 17.81 -31.82
CA ILE A 84 -2.39 19.06 -31.63
C ILE A 84 -2.73 19.29 -30.16
N LEU A 85 -3.27 18.27 -29.50
CA LEU A 85 -3.67 18.37 -28.10
C LEU A 85 -2.47 18.48 -27.16
N LYS A 86 -1.42 17.66 -27.34
CA LYS A 86 -0.22 17.75 -26.50
C LYS A 86 0.45 19.12 -26.58
N GLU A 87 0.59 19.67 -27.78
CA GLU A 87 1.18 20.99 -27.97
C GLU A 87 0.28 22.09 -27.40
N THR A 88 -1.04 21.99 -27.58
CA THR A 88 -2.00 22.94 -26.98
C THR A 88 -1.92 22.95 -25.46
N LEU A 89 -1.83 21.78 -24.80
CA LEU A 89 -1.65 21.69 -23.34
C LEU A 89 -0.31 22.28 -22.89
N ALA A 90 0.75 22.06 -23.66
CA ALA A 90 2.07 22.64 -23.37
C ALA A 90 2.07 24.18 -23.49
N PHE A 91 1.24 24.75 -24.35
CA PHE A 91 1.05 26.20 -24.46
C PHE A 91 0.18 26.79 -23.34
N ASP A 92 -0.81 26.04 -22.83
CA ASP A 92 -1.70 26.47 -21.74
C ASP A 92 -1.00 26.41 -20.37
N ASP A 93 -0.06 25.48 -20.18
CA ASP A 93 0.83 25.41 -19.02
C ASP A 93 2.31 25.25 -19.42
N PRO A 94 2.98 26.35 -19.86
CA PRO A 94 4.36 26.32 -20.35
C PRO A 94 5.39 25.95 -19.27
N PHE A 95 4.97 25.78 -18.02
CA PHE A 95 5.80 25.36 -16.90
C PHE A 95 5.41 24.00 -16.31
N GLY A 96 4.33 23.36 -16.78
CA GLY A 96 3.84 22.09 -16.23
C GLY A 96 4.85 20.95 -16.31
N GLU A 97 5.60 20.84 -17.42
CA GLU A 97 6.71 19.88 -17.52
C GLU A 97 7.88 20.20 -16.58
N MET A 98 8.14 21.48 -16.31
CA MET A 98 9.23 21.89 -15.42
C MET A 98 8.88 21.68 -13.94
N VAL A 99 7.60 21.84 -13.57
CA VAL A 99 7.05 21.56 -12.23
C VAL A 99 7.03 20.06 -11.98
N THR A 100 6.55 19.25 -12.91
CA THR A 100 6.52 17.78 -12.76
C THR A 100 7.92 17.17 -12.70
N GLN A 101 8.88 17.68 -13.48
CA GLN A 101 10.30 17.29 -13.38
C GLN A 101 10.92 17.72 -12.05
N SER A 102 10.56 18.90 -11.52
CA SER A 102 11.04 19.38 -10.21
C SER A 102 10.45 18.57 -9.05
N GLU A 103 9.18 18.18 -9.11
CA GLU A 103 8.54 17.33 -8.10
C GLU A 103 9.06 15.90 -8.13
N THR A 104 9.29 15.32 -9.32
CA THR A 104 9.91 13.99 -9.44
C THR A 104 11.38 13.98 -9.04
N ALA A 105 12.14 15.05 -9.31
CA ALA A 105 13.50 15.22 -8.81
C ALA A 105 13.54 15.41 -7.28
N ALA A 106 12.67 16.26 -6.72
CA ALA A 106 12.56 16.50 -5.28
C ALA A 106 12.11 15.25 -4.50
N ALA A 107 11.23 14.44 -5.09
CA ALA A 107 10.88 13.14 -4.56
C ALA A 107 12.10 12.19 -4.59
N ARG A 108 12.86 12.12 -5.69
CA ARG A 108 14.07 11.26 -5.77
C ARG A 108 15.15 11.61 -4.75
N ASP A 109 15.26 12.87 -4.34
CA ASP A 109 16.23 13.32 -3.33
C ASP A 109 15.69 13.31 -1.89
N ASN A 110 14.53 12.70 -1.63
CA ASN A 110 14.04 12.57 -0.27
C ASN A 110 14.97 11.69 0.59
N PRO A 111 15.63 12.24 1.63
CA PRO A 111 16.52 11.46 2.49
C PRO A 111 15.78 10.30 3.20
N LEU A 112 14.46 10.42 3.39
CA LEU A 112 13.65 9.35 3.97
C LEU A 112 13.61 8.11 3.09
N PHE A 113 13.68 8.22 1.76
CA PHE A 113 13.71 7.04 0.89
C PHE A 113 15.00 6.23 1.08
N LYS A 114 16.14 6.91 1.26
CA LYS A 114 17.40 6.25 1.60
C LYS A 114 17.31 5.55 2.95
N ASN A 115 16.64 6.17 3.92
CA ASN A 115 16.45 5.59 5.25
C ASN A 115 15.48 4.39 5.25
N LEU A 116 14.36 4.47 4.52
CA LEU A 116 13.42 3.38 4.33
C LEU A 116 14.12 2.17 3.69
N ALA A 117 14.90 2.39 2.63
CA ALA A 117 15.69 1.35 1.99
C ALA A 117 16.73 0.75 2.95
N ARG A 118 17.43 1.58 3.75
CA ARG A 118 18.40 1.11 4.75
C ARG A 118 17.75 0.24 5.83
N LEU A 119 16.51 0.55 6.18
CA LEU A 119 15.71 -0.20 7.15
C LEU A 119 15.01 -1.42 6.54
N GLY A 120 15.06 -1.59 5.21
CA GLY A 120 14.33 -2.64 4.48
C GLY A 120 12.81 -2.46 4.48
N LEU A 121 12.32 -1.25 4.77
CA LEU A 121 10.89 -0.96 4.84
C LEU A 121 10.32 -0.77 3.43
N PRO A 122 9.24 -1.50 3.05
CA PRO A 122 8.61 -1.33 1.75
C PRO A 122 8.01 0.08 1.61
N GLU A 123 8.30 0.77 0.51
CA GLU A 123 7.78 2.12 0.26
C GLU A 123 6.26 2.12 0.05
N ASP A 124 5.72 1.02 -0.48
CA ASP A 124 4.30 0.76 -0.68
C ASP A 124 3.60 0.23 0.58
N PHE A 125 4.31 0.13 1.72
CA PHE A 125 3.70 -0.31 2.98
C PHE A 125 2.55 0.64 3.38
N PRO A 126 1.32 0.14 3.61
CA PRO A 126 0.17 0.99 3.86
C PRO A 126 0.26 1.73 5.20
N ILE A 127 -0.07 3.01 5.20
CA ILE A 127 -0.12 3.81 6.42
C ILE A 127 -1.19 3.29 7.39
N THR A 128 -2.25 2.66 6.87
CA THR A 128 -3.30 2.02 7.66
C THR A 128 -2.82 0.80 8.45
N LEU A 129 -1.70 0.19 8.03
CA LEU A 129 -1.05 -0.93 8.73
C LEU A 129 -0.04 -0.50 9.79
N THR A 130 0.10 0.80 10.02
CA THR A 130 0.86 1.35 11.15
C THR A 130 0.05 1.36 12.44
N ALA A 131 0.70 1.69 13.55
CA ALA A 131 0.10 1.94 14.86
C ALA A 131 -0.07 3.44 15.15
N LEU A 132 -0.27 4.26 14.10
CA LEU A 132 -0.68 5.65 14.25
C LEU A 132 -2.09 5.73 14.85
N THR A 133 -2.36 6.83 15.54
CA THR A 133 -3.67 7.11 16.13
C THR A 133 -4.74 7.28 15.05
N PRO A 134 -6.02 6.99 15.35
CA PRO A 134 -7.12 7.18 14.41
C PRO A 134 -7.18 8.60 13.85
N GLU A 135 -6.89 9.61 14.66
CA GLU A 135 -6.88 11.02 14.28
C GLU A 135 -5.80 11.29 13.22
N THR A 136 -4.60 10.75 13.41
CA THR A 136 -3.50 10.90 12.46
C THR A 136 -3.74 10.11 11.17
N LEU A 137 -4.35 8.92 11.26
CA LEU A 137 -4.75 8.17 10.06
C LEU A 137 -5.82 8.92 9.25
N ALA A 138 -6.79 9.55 9.91
CA ALA A 138 -7.79 10.39 9.25
C ALA A 138 -7.14 11.60 8.56
N PHE A 139 -6.15 12.24 9.19
CA PHE A 139 -5.35 13.29 8.56
C PHE A 139 -4.63 12.77 7.31
N CYS A 140 -3.92 11.65 7.40
CA CYS A 140 -3.26 11.03 6.26
C CYS A 140 -4.26 10.74 5.11
N GLN A 141 -5.47 10.27 5.44
CA GLN A 141 -6.50 10.02 4.43
C GLN A 141 -6.97 11.31 3.73
N LEU A 142 -7.15 12.41 4.47
CA LEU A 142 -7.53 13.71 3.89
C LEU A 142 -6.46 14.26 2.95
N GLU A 143 -5.19 14.01 3.26
CA GLU A 143 -4.03 14.40 2.45
C GLU A 143 -3.68 13.37 1.36
N ALA A 144 -4.56 12.38 1.11
CA ALA A 144 -4.36 11.30 0.15
C ALA A 144 -3.05 10.50 0.35
N VAL A 145 -2.61 10.36 1.60
CA VAL A 145 -1.48 9.52 2.00
C VAL A 145 -1.99 8.12 2.35
N ALA A 146 -1.71 7.15 1.48
CA ALA A 146 -2.03 5.75 1.66
C ALA A 146 -0.81 4.89 2.03
N THR A 147 0.40 5.31 1.64
CA THR A 147 1.65 4.51 1.75
C THR A 147 2.77 5.25 2.49
N LEU A 148 3.81 4.53 2.91
CA LEU A 148 5.03 5.14 3.48
C LEU A 148 5.75 6.08 2.49
N ARG A 149 5.68 5.77 1.19
CA ARG A 149 6.18 6.66 0.13
C ARG A 149 5.50 8.01 0.19
N GLU A 150 4.17 8.01 0.15
CA GLU A 150 3.36 9.22 0.13
C GLU A 150 3.50 9.99 1.44
N PHE A 151 3.63 9.29 2.57
CA PHE A 151 3.93 9.87 3.87
C PHE A 151 5.27 10.65 3.84
N ALA A 152 6.31 10.04 3.29
CA ALA A 152 7.61 10.68 3.15
C ALA A 152 7.55 11.89 2.19
N CYS A 153 6.84 11.79 1.06
CA CYS A 153 6.62 12.92 0.14
C CYS A 153 5.81 14.06 0.78
N LEU A 154 4.79 13.74 1.59
CA LEU A 154 4.02 14.74 2.32
C LEU A 154 4.93 15.51 3.27
N SER A 155 5.80 14.82 4.02
CA SER A 155 6.69 15.46 4.98
C SER A 155 7.61 16.54 4.39
N GLN A 156 7.98 16.44 3.10
CA GLN A 156 8.78 17.46 2.40
C GLN A 156 7.96 18.69 2.00
N ARG A 157 6.68 18.49 1.69
CA ARG A 157 5.74 19.55 1.27
C ARG A 157 5.15 20.31 2.45
N MET A 158 5.25 19.74 3.66
CA MET A 158 4.73 20.37 4.86
C MET A 158 5.53 21.63 5.22
N ALA A 159 4.86 22.78 5.14
CA ALA A 159 5.36 24.00 5.75
C ALA A 159 5.49 23.81 7.27
N GLN A 160 6.49 24.44 7.89
CA GLN A 160 6.80 24.32 9.33
C GLN A 160 5.62 24.67 10.27
N ASN A 161 4.55 25.26 9.74
CA ASN A 161 3.37 25.75 10.46
C ASN A 161 2.16 24.79 10.40
N VAL A 162 2.24 23.65 9.70
CA VAL A 162 1.17 22.65 9.71
C VAL A 162 1.17 21.92 11.05
N ILE A 163 0.09 22.05 11.82
CA ILE A 163 -0.10 21.32 13.08
C ILE A 163 -0.41 19.87 12.73
N VAL A 164 0.58 19.00 12.86
CA VAL A 164 0.43 17.54 12.77
C VAL A 164 0.36 16.91 14.15
N GLY A 165 -0.32 15.75 14.22
CA GLY A 165 -0.39 14.90 15.41
C GLY A 165 1.01 14.53 15.95
N GLY A 166 1.10 14.35 17.26
CA GLY A 166 2.38 14.06 17.94
C GLY A 166 3.00 12.73 17.49
N ASP A 167 2.18 11.74 17.15
CA ASP A 167 2.57 10.45 16.59
C ASP A 167 3.03 10.54 15.13
N PHE A 168 2.42 11.39 14.29
CA PHE A 168 2.91 11.70 12.94
C PHE A 168 4.35 12.22 13.01
N ARG A 169 4.57 13.25 13.83
CA ARG A 169 5.91 13.82 14.05
C ARG A 169 6.85 12.81 14.67
N GLY A 170 6.35 11.95 15.55
CA GLY A 170 7.08 10.85 16.16
C GLY A 170 7.61 9.86 15.11
N LEU A 171 6.76 9.39 14.21
CA LEU A 171 7.14 8.48 13.12
C LEU A 171 8.12 9.15 12.15
N LEU A 172 7.84 10.40 11.74
CA LEU A 172 8.72 11.15 10.86
C LEU A 172 10.13 11.31 11.45
N ASN A 173 10.22 11.73 12.71
CA ASN A 173 11.50 11.87 13.40
C ASN A 173 12.25 10.54 13.50
N ALA A 174 11.53 9.45 13.76
CA ALA A 174 12.10 8.12 13.85
C ALA A 174 12.65 7.63 12.51
N LEU A 175 11.96 7.91 11.40
CA LEU A 175 12.43 7.61 10.05
C LEU A 175 13.62 8.48 9.65
N SER A 176 13.59 9.79 9.97
CA SER A 176 14.68 10.73 9.66
C SER A 176 15.99 10.37 10.34
N ASN A 177 15.93 9.91 11.59
CA ASN A 177 17.12 9.63 12.41
C ASN A 177 17.43 8.13 12.53
N ILE A 178 16.61 7.26 11.94
CA ILE A 178 16.72 5.80 12.04
C ILE A 178 16.73 5.37 13.52
N ASP A 179 15.74 5.88 14.25
CA ASP A 179 15.49 5.50 15.64
C ASP A 179 14.64 4.23 15.67
N GLU A 180 15.30 3.08 15.59
CA GLU A 180 14.66 1.76 15.65
C GLU A 180 13.78 1.57 16.89
N ALA A 181 14.11 2.24 18.00
CA ALA A 181 13.38 2.11 19.25
C ALA A 181 12.01 2.79 19.19
N VAL A 182 11.94 3.94 18.51
CA VAL A 182 10.70 4.67 18.26
C VAL A 182 9.95 4.09 17.05
N LEU A 183 10.65 3.63 16.00
CA LEU A 183 10.03 2.99 14.84
C LEU A 183 9.18 1.79 15.23
N ALA A 184 9.67 0.93 16.12
CA ALA A 184 8.93 -0.24 16.62
C ALA A 184 7.60 0.10 17.33
N ARG A 185 7.37 1.37 17.69
CA ARG A 185 6.09 1.83 18.27
C ARG A 185 5.02 2.09 17.21
N TYR A 186 5.43 2.43 15.99
CA TYR A 186 4.54 2.87 14.92
C TYR A 186 4.49 1.88 13.75
N LEU A 187 5.58 1.17 13.48
CA LEU A 187 5.71 0.21 12.39
C LEU A 187 5.91 -1.21 12.95
N PRO A 188 5.50 -2.27 12.23
CA PRO A 188 5.82 -3.66 12.54
C PRO A 188 7.33 -3.96 12.45
N PHE A 189 8.15 -3.28 13.23
CA PHE A 189 9.60 -3.27 13.11
C PHE A 189 10.23 -3.88 14.35
N ARG A 190 11.27 -4.69 14.15
CA ARG A 190 12.03 -5.34 15.22
C ARG A 190 13.45 -4.76 15.24
N ARG A 191 13.90 -4.39 16.44
CA ARG A 191 15.22 -3.77 16.63
C ARG A 191 16.33 -4.74 16.22
N GLY A 192 17.33 -4.22 15.52
CA GLY A 192 18.46 -4.99 14.99
C GLY A 192 18.11 -5.91 13.82
N SER A 193 16.89 -5.84 13.27
CA SER A 193 16.53 -6.52 12.04
C SER A 193 16.01 -5.53 10.99
N THR A 194 15.92 -5.99 9.75
CA THR A 194 15.47 -5.20 8.60
C THR A 194 14.10 -5.68 8.14
N GLY A 195 13.28 -4.73 7.68
CA GLY A 195 11.97 -4.99 7.12
C GLY A 195 10.83 -4.94 8.14
N VAL A 196 9.65 -5.30 7.65
CA VAL A 196 8.44 -5.43 8.46
C VAL A 196 8.29 -6.88 8.92
N HIS A 197 7.76 -7.04 10.12
CA HIS A 197 7.66 -8.32 10.80
C HIS A 197 6.22 -8.61 11.23
N TYR A 198 5.78 -9.83 10.90
CA TYR A 198 4.40 -10.27 11.07
C TYR A 198 3.97 -10.35 12.53
N VAL A 199 4.84 -10.89 13.40
CA VAL A 199 4.57 -11.06 14.83
C VAL A 199 4.38 -9.70 15.51
N GLU A 200 5.23 -8.73 15.18
CA GLU A 200 5.18 -7.36 15.66
C GLU A 200 3.92 -6.63 15.17
N GLY A 201 3.55 -6.83 13.90
CA GLY A 201 2.32 -6.25 13.34
C GLY A 201 1.05 -6.81 13.99
N LEU A 202 1.01 -8.11 14.29
CA LEU A 202 -0.08 -8.70 15.07
C LEU A 202 -0.12 -8.16 16.50
N ALA A 203 1.04 -8.00 17.15
CA ALA A 203 1.11 -7.44 18.50
C ALA A 203 0.57 -6.01 18.54
N GLN A 204 0.94 -5.17 17.55
CA GLN A 204 0.39 -3.82 17.40
C GLN A 204 -1.12 -3.82 17.20
N ALA A 205 -1.64 -4.75 16.38
CA ALA A 205 -3.07 -4.89 16.16
C ALA A 205 -3.84 -5.27 17.43
N VAL A 206 -3.25 -6.12 18.28
CA VAL A 206 -3.81 -6.46 19.61
C VAL A 206 -3.77 -5.24 20.52
N LEU A 207 -2.66 -4.51 20.58
CA LEU A 207 -2.50 -3.31 21.40
C LEU A 207 -3.45 -2.17 21.00
N ALA A 208 -3.86 -2.12 19.73
CA ALA A 208 -4.84 -1.15 19.24
C ALA A 208 -6.28 -1.45 19.72
N GLN A 209 -6.55 -2.64 20.26
CA GLN A 209 -7.87 -2.98 20.81
C GLN A 209 -8.08 -2.27 22.16
N PRO A 210 -9.34 -1.98 22.56
CA PRO A 210 -9.63 -1.49 23.90
C PRO A 210 -9.07 -2.43 24.99
N ILE A 211 -8.59 -1.88 26.11
CA ILE A 211 -7.94 -2.66 27.19
C ILE A 211 -8.81 -3.85 27.67
N ALA A 212 -10.13 -3.65 27.80
CA ALA A 212 -11.04 -4.73 28.17
C ALA A 212 -11.05 -5.89 27.15
N VAL A 213 -10.98 -5.56 25.85
CA VAL A 213 -10.89 -6.53 24.75
C VAL A 213 -9.54 -7.23 24.76
N GLN A 214 -8.44 -6.51 25.01
CA GLN A 214 -7.12 -7.12 25.19
C GLN A 214 -7.13 -8.16 26.32
N ALA A 215 -7.72 -7.82 27.46
CA ALA A 215 -7.87 -8.75 28.58
C ALA A 215 -8.75 -9.96 28.23
N ALA A 216 -9.84 -9.76 27.49
CA ALA A 216 -10.69 -10.85 27.02
C ALA A 216 -9.98 -11.80 26.04
N LEU A 217 -9.14 -11.25 25.14
CA LEU A 217 -8.28 -12.02 24.25
C LEU A 217 -7.22 -12.81 25.04
N ALA A 218 -6.58 -12.20 26.03
CA ALA A 218 -5.62 -12.87 26.90
C ALA A 218 -6.24 -14.02 27.70
N ARG A 219 -7.47 -13.83 28.22
CA ARG A 219 -8.26 -14.89 28.85
C ARG A 219 -8.52 -16.05 27.90
N ARG A 220 -8.93 -15.75 26.65
CA ARG A 220 -9.15 -16.76 25.60
C ARG A 220 -7.87 -17.53 25.31
N ALA A 221 -6.73 -16.85 25.23
CA ALA A 221 -5.41 -17.45 25.04
C ALA A 221 -4.92 -18.25 26.26
N ARG A 222 -5.74 -18.37 27.32
CA ARG A 222 -5.43 -19.05 28.59
C ARG A 222 -4.24 -18.43 29.33
N HIS A 223 -3.99 -17.14 29.11
CA HIS A 223 -3.03 -16.39 29.92
C HIS A 223 -3.63 -16.09 31.30
N PRO A 224 -2.89 -16.31 32.41
CA PRO A 224 -3.36 -15.93 33.74
C PRO A 224 -3.56 -14.42 33.84
N LEU A 225 -4.72 -14.00 34.33
CA LEU A 225 -5.06 -12.59 34.49
C LEU A 225 -4.98 -12.16 35.96
N SER A 226 -4.65 -10.89 36.19
CA SER A 226 -4.90 -10.26 37.48
C SER A 226 -6.41 -10.13 37.73
N PRO A 227 -6.86 -9.97 38.99
CA PRO A 227 -8.28 -9.78 39.29
C PRO A 227 -8.91 -8.62 38.51
N VAL A 228 -8.22 -7.48 38.45
CA VAL A 228 -8.68 -6.28 37.72
C VAL A 228 -8.83 -6.56 36.22
N ALA A 229 -7.87 -7.27 35.61
CA ALA A 229 -7.95 -7.63 34.20
C ALA A 229 -9.06 -8.66 33.94
N ALA A 230 -9.31 -9.59 34.86
CA ALA A 230 -10.40 -10.55 34.77
C ALA A 230 -11.77 -9.86 34.82
N ASP A 231 -11.92 -8.86 35.70
CA ASP A 231 -13.14 -8.04 35.80
C ASP A 231 -13.37 -7.26 34.50
N LEU A 232 -12.35 -6.58 33.97
CA LEU A 232 -12.44 -5.89 32.68
C LEU A 232 -12.84 -6.86 31.54
N ALA A 233 -12.21 -8.03 31.48
CA ALA A 233 -12.52 -9.05 30.48
C ALA A 233 -13.96 -9.58 30.58
N SER A 234 -14.57 -9.55 31.77
CA SER A 234 -15.97 -9.97 31.98
C SER A 234 -16.98 -8.99 31.37
N THR A 235 -16.60 -7.71 31.19
CA THR A 235 -17.47 -6.69 30.58
C THR A 235 -17.61 -6.85 29.06
N VAL A 236 -16.73 -7.63 28.43
CA VAL A 236 -16.70 -7.82 26.97
C VAL A 236 -17.68 -8.92 26.58
N SER A 237 -18.68 -8.55 25.78
CA SER A 237 -19.63 -9.51 25.20
C SER A 237 -18.97 -10.44 24.17
N GLY A 238 -19.57 -11.62 23.96
CA GLY A 238 -19.11 -12.55 22.92
C GLY A 238 -19.12 -11.95 21.51
N VAL A 239 -20.04 -11.03 21.23
CA VAL A 239 -20.12 -10.31 19.94
C VAL A 239 -18.93 -9.35 19.78
N GLN A 240 -18.58 -8.59 20.81
CA GLN A 240 -17.41 -7.70 20.77
C GLN A 240 -16.12 -8.50 20.62
N LEU A 241 -15.97 -9.61 21.36
CA LEU A 241 -14.80 -10.47 21.23
C LEU A 241 -14.69 -11.08 19.83
N LYS A 242 -15.80 -11.53 19.24
CA LYS A 242 -15.81 -12.05 17.87
C LYS A 242 -15.39 -10.98 16.86
N ARG A 243 -15.96 -9.77 16.94
CA ARG A 243 -15.57 -8.65 16.07
C ARG A 243 -14.08 -8.31 16.17
N ALA A 244 -13.52 -8.34 17.38
CA ALA A 244 -12.09 -8.14 17.57
C ALA A 244 -11.26 -9.24 16.90
N LEU A 245 -11.65 -10.51 17.05
CA LEU A 245 -10.98 -11.64 16.37
C LEU A 245 -11.08 -11.53 14.84
N ASP A 246 -12.23 -11.18 14.30
CA ASP A 246 -12.43 -11.00 12.85
C ASP A 246 -11.56 -9.84 12.33
N SER A 247 -11.48 -8.72 13.08
CA SER A 247 -10.60 -7.60 12.76
C SER A 247 -9.12 -7.97 12.80
N LEU A 248 -8.69 -8.75 13.81
CA LEU A 248 -7.32 -9.23 13.92
C LEU A 248 -6.98 -10.22 12.80
N ALA A 249 -7.91 -11.07 12.39
CA ALA A 249 -7.74 -11.98 11.27
C ALA A 249 -7.58 -11.23 9.94
N GLN A 250 -8.41 -10.20 9.70
CA GLN A 250 -8.26 -9.33 8.53
C GLN A 250 -6.91 -8.61 8.54
N ARG A 251 -6.53 -8.00 9.66
CA ARG A 251 -5.24 -7.34 9.83
C ARG A 251 -4.06 -8.30 9.59
N GLY A 252 -4.18 -9.53 10.07
CA GLY A 252 -3.22 -10.59 9.78
C GLY A 252 -3.15 -10.92 8.29
N SER A 253 -4.28 -11.02 7.59
CA SER A 253 -4.29 -11.23 6.14
C SER A 253 -3.56 -10.12 5.39
N ASP A 254 -3.82 -8.86 5.73
CA ASP A 254 -3.22 -7.71 5.06
C ASP A 254 -1.71 -7.65 5.30
N LEU A 255 -1.26 -7.95 6.52
CA LEU A 255 0.18 -7.99 6.86
C LEU A 255 0.94 -9.10 6.12
N ARG A 256 0.31 -10.24 5.79
CA ARG A 256 0.99 -11.34 5.09
C ARG A 256 1.52 -10.93 3.72
N VAL A 257 0.87 -9.98 3.05
CA VAL A 257 1.32 -9.48 1.75
C VAL A 257 2.73 -8.91 1.86
N PHE A 258 3.01 -8.18 2.93
CA PHE A 258 4.30 -7.52 3.16
C PHE A 258 5.31 -8.37 3.93
N CYS A 259 4.84 -9.33 4.74
CA CYS A 259 5.68 -10.23 5.53
C CYS A 259 5.72 -11.67 4.97
N THR A 260 5.68 -11.84 3.64
CA THR A 260 5.45 -13.15 2.99
C THR A 260 6.45 -14.22 3.44
N GLU A 261 7.76 -13.92 3.38
CA GLU A 261 8.81 -14.89 3.73
C GLU A 261 8.78 -15.29 5.20
N GLU A 262 8.64 -14.32 6.11
CA GLU A 262 8.54 -14.59 7.55
C GLU A 262 7.27 -15.39 7.87
N CYS A 263 6.14 -15.08 7.23
CA CYS A 263 4.90 -15.83 7.41
C CYS A 263 5.05 -17.30 6.96
N GLN A 264 5.71 -17.54 5.83
CA GLN A 264 5.99 -18.89 5.35
C GLN A 264 6.90 -19.63 6.34
N ALA A 265 7.97 -19.00 6.83
CA ALA A 265 8.87 -19.58 7.82
C ALA A 265 8.16 -19.91 9.15
N LEU A 266 7.25 -19.03 9.60
CA LEU A 266 6.43 -19.27 10.79
C LEU A 266 5.49 -20.47 10.59
N VAL A 267 4.79 -20.54 9.45
CA VAL A 267 3.91 -21.67 9.11
C VAL A 267 4.69 -22.99 9.08
N GLN A 268 5.86 -23.01 8.44
CA GLN A 268 6.72 -24.20 8.41
C GLN A 268 7.18 -24.61 9.81
N SER A 269 7.55 -23.65 10.66
CA SER A 269 7.97 -23.91 12.04
C SER A 269 6.83 -24.50 12.88
N LEU A 270 5.60 -23.99 12.69
CA LEU A 270 4.40 -24.51 13.35
C LEU A 270 4.06 -25.93 12.87
N LEU A 271 4.15 -26.20 11.57
CA LEU A 271 3.95 -27.54 10.98
C LEU A 271 4.99 -28.55 11.51
N ALA A 272 6.23 -28.10 11.70
CA ALA A 272 7.30 -28.88 12.32
C ALA A 272 7.10 -29.14 13.83
N GLY A 273 6.03 -28.61 14.43
CA GLY A 273 5.68 -28.82 15.84
C GLY A 273 6.33 -27.83 16.81
N THR A 274 6.89 -26.72 16.32
CA THR A 274 7.39 -25.65 17.19
C THR A 274 6.23 -25.01 17.95
N GLU A 275 6.38 -24.87 19.27
CA GLU A 275 5.37 -24.23 20.09
C GLU A 275 5.21 -22.74 19.72
N PRO A 276 3.98 -22.24 19.44
CA PRO A 276 3.75 -20.86 19.02
C PRO A 276 4.34 -19.80 19.96
N LEU A 277 4.39 -20.09 21.27
CA LEU A 277 4.97 -19.18 22.26
C LEU A 277 6.47 -18.93 22.05
N GLN A 278 7.21 -19.88 21.47
CA GLN A 278 8.63 -19.73 21.15
C GLN A 278 8.84 -18.80 19.95
N LEU A 279 7.91 -18.81 19.00
CA LEU A 279 7.94 -17.95 17.80
C LEU A 279 7.62 -16.49 18.12
N THR A 280 7.04 -16.23 19.29
CA THR A 280 6.68 -14.87 19.77
C THR A 280 7.65 -14.28 20.79
N HIS A 281 8.85 -14.86 20.94
CA HIS A 281 9.83 -14.46 21.98
C HIS A 281 10.30 -13.01 21.87
N THR A 282 10.13 -12.38 20.71
CA THR A 282 10.47 -10.97 20.46
C THR A 282 9.54 -9.99 21.17
N LEU A 283 8.37 -10.47 21.63
CA LEU A 283 7.39 -9.68 22.34
C LEU A 283 7.67 -9.70 23.85
N ASN A 284 7.85 -8.50 24.43
CA ASN A 284 8.19 -8.33 25.84
C ASN A 284 6.99 -8.51 26.79
N ASP A 285 5.78 -8.17 26.36
CA ASP A 285 4.57 -8.30 27.18
C ASP A 285 4.06 -9.75 27.14
N PRO A 286 4.04 -10.48 28.28
CA PRO A 286 3.62 -11.88 28.33
C PRO A 286 2.16 -12.12 27.92
N ALA A 287 1.26 -11.17 28.18
CA ALA A 287 -0.15 -11.30 27.83
C ALA A 287 -0.34 -11.11 26.33
N ILE A 288 0.26 -10.07 25.74
CA ILE A 288 0.24 -9.84 24.28
C ILE A 288 0.91 -11.01 23.57
N ARG A 289 2.03 -11.49 24.08
CA ARG A 289 2.73 -12.67 23.56
C ARG A 289 1.83 -13.91 23.51
N ALA A 290 1.08 -14.18 24.58
CA ALA A 290 0.15 -15.30 24.62
C ALA A 290 -1.00 -15.15 23.60
N VAL A 291 -1.54 -13.93 23.44
CA VAL A 291 -2.59 -13.65 22.44
C VAL A 291 -2.06 -13.85 21.02
N VAL A 292 -0.90 -13.28 20.69
CA VAL A 292 -0.31 -13.45 19.35
C VAL A 292 0.01 -14.92 19.09
N ALA A 293 0.53 -15.65 20.07
CA ALA A 293 0.76 -17.08 19.97
C ALA A 293 -0.53 -17.87 19.70
N ASP A 294 -1.65 -17.48 20.30
CA ASP A 294 -2.96 -18.07 19.99
C ASP A 294 -3.43 -17.77 18.57
N LEU A 295 -3.24 -16.52 18.10
CA LEU A 295 -3.54 -16.14 16.71
C LEU A 295 -2.69 -16.92 15.72
N LEU A 296 -1.41 -17.14 16.00
CA LEU A 296 -0.52 -17.92 15.13
C LEU A 296 -0.99 -19.38 14.96
N ARG A 297 -1.64 -19.98 15.97
CA ARG A 297 -2.21 -21.34 15.83
C ARG A 297 -3.26 -21.42 14.73
N SER A 298 -3.99 -20.34 14.48
CA SER A 298 -5.01 -20.30 13.43
C SER A 298 -4.43 -20.29 12.01
N LEU A 299 -3.11 -20.09 11.85
CA LEU A 299 -2.44 -20.12 10.56
C LEU A 299 -2.34 -21.53 9.97
N VAL A 300 -2.39 -22.56 10.82
CA VAL A 300 -2.21 -23.95 10.42
C VAL A 300 -3.50 -24.72 10.71
N PRO A 301 -4.09 -25.41 9.72
CA PRO A 301 -5.24 -26.25 9.98
C PRO A 301 -4.86 -27.40 10.95
N PRO A 302 -5.73 -27.77 11.91
CA PRO A 302 -5.40 -28.77 12.94
C PRO A 302 -5.02 -30.14 12.37
N SER A 303 -5.39 -30.43 11.13
CA SER A 303 -5.07 -31.67 10.41
C SER A 303 -3.64 -31.74 9.87
N ALA A 304 -2.91 -30.62 9.83
CA ALA A 304 -1.60 -30.52 9.19
C ALA A 304 -0.42 -30.55 10.16
N VAL A 305 -0.66 -30.49 11.48
CA VAL A 305 0.40 -30.61 12.47
C VAL A 305 0.82 -32.07 12.53
N THR A 306 1.99 -32.39 11.98
CA THR A 306 2.61 -33.70 12.21
C THR A 306 2.81 -33.84 13.72
N PRO A 307 2.25 -34.89 14.37
CA PRO A 307 2.50 -35.10 15.78
C PRO A 307 4.02 -35.26 15.93
N ALA A 308 4.62 -34.41 16.76
CA ALA A 308 5.99 -34.61 17.19
C ALA A 308 6.09 -36.07 17.64
N THR A 309 6.86 -36.88 16.91
CA THR A 309 7.19 -38.24 17.30
C THR A 309 7.89 -38.14 18.64
N SER A 310 7.10 -38.22 19.69
CA SER A 310 7.58 -38.32 21.04
C SER A 310 8.43 -39.58 21.07
N GLY A 311 9.73 -39.39 21.31
CA GLY A 311 10.73 -40.44 21.50
C GLY A 311 10.50 -41.27 22.77
N LEU A 312 9.23 -41.59 23.07
CA LEU A 312 8.81 -42.44 24.17
C LEU A 312 8.73 -43.91 23.74
N VAL A 313 8.51 -44.21 22.46
CA VAL A 313 8.50 -45.61 21.97
C VAL A 313 9.91 -46.17 21.76
N SER A 314 10.92 -45.33 21.49
CA SER A 314 12.32 -45.78 21.38
C SER A 314 13.00 -46.09 22.73
N ARG A 315 12.42 -45.64 23.85
CA ARG A 315 12.94 -45.93 25.20
C ARG A 315 12.37 -47.20 25.84
N ILE A 316 11.22 -47.69 25.40
CA ILE A 316 10.61 -48.91 25.96
C ILE A 316 11.19 -50.18 25.30
N LEU A 317 11.70 -50.11 24.07
CA LEU A 317 12.32 -51.25 23.39
C LEU A 317 13.77 -51.54 23.82
N HIS A 318 14.42 -50.66 24.59
CA HIS A 318 15.77 -50.90 25.08
C HIS A 318 15.84 -51.57 26.47
N TRP A 319 14.70 -51.69 27.17
CA TRP A 319 14.62 -52.33 28.49
C TRP A 319 14.23 -53.81 28.45
N PHE A 320 13.75 -54.32 27.31
CA PHE A 320 13.42 -55.75 27.10
C PHE A 320 14.54 -56.58 26.46
N LYS A 321 15.76 -56.01 26.35
CA LYS A 321 16.98 -56.75 25.97
C LYS A 321 18.09 -56.49 26.97
N LYS A 322 17.95 -57.04 28.18
CA LYS A 322 19.05 -57.51 29.02
C LYS A 322 18.54 -58.50 30.04
#